data_AF-A0A9D7IZF8-F1
#
_entry.id   AF-A0A9D7IZF8-F1
#
_cell.length_a   1.000
_cell.length_b   1.000
_cell.length_c   1.000
_cell.angle_alpha   90.00
_cell.angle_beta   90.00
_cell.angle_gamma   90.00
#
_symmetry.space_group_name_H-M   'P 1'
#
loop_
_entity.id
_entity.type
_entity.pdbx_description
1 polymer ?
#
loop_
_entity_poly.entity_id
_entity_poly.type
_entity_poly.pdbx_seq_one_letter_code
_entity_poly.pdbx_strand_id
1 'polypeptide(L)'
;MTRKSFVINTMTSSDGCAMTYDAAGNQTYDCVGTHYYDAENRMTKAVQGSSNNYYFYDGSGKRVRRILNGSQTWGGQETWFVYGFDGELAAEYAYNQVTAPLATAPQKEYGYRGGKLLVVWDGTQPLINPEDWVTNNLNVRHRLNPVKKDSQLNLDSTVV
;
A
#
# COMPACT_ATOMS: atom_id res chain seq x y z
N MET A 1 -43.70 -21.02 3.21
CA MET A 1 -42.63 -20.23 2.56
C MET A 1 -41.31 -20.57 3.21
N THR A 2 -40.43 -21.31 2.52
CA THR A 2 -39.07 -21.56 3.02
C THR A 2 -38.23 -20.32 2.77
N ARG A 3 -37.80 -19.62 3.83
CA ARG A 3 -36.77 -18.58 3.68
C ARG A 3 -35.51 -19.27 3.16
N LYS A 4 -34.99 -18.85 2.00
CA LYS A 4 -33.65 -19.27 1.56
C LYS A 4 -32.66 -18.80 2.63
N SER A 5 -32.03 -19.74 3.32
CA SER A 5 -30.95 -19.44 4.26
C SER A 5 -29.82 -18.77 3.50
N PHE A 6 -29.55 -17.50 3.80
CA PHE A 6 -28.36 -16.83 3.31
C PHE A 6 -27.20 -17.35 4.16
N VAL A 7 -26.42 -18.29 3.61
CA VAL A 7 -25.25 -18.84 4.31
C VAL A 7 -24.16 -17.77 4.29
N ILE A 8 -23.93 -17.15 5.46
CA ILE A 8 -22.75 -16.32 5.67
C ILE A 8 -21.57 -17.28 5.83
N ASN A 9 -20.66 -17.29 4.86
CA ASN A 9 -19.50 -18.18 4.85
C ASN A 9 -18.36 -17.59 5.68
N THR A 10 -18.42 -17.73 7.01
CA THR A 10 -17.32 -17.36 7.91
C THR A 10 -16.31 -18.50 8.04
N MET A 11 -15.01 -18.17 7.92
CA MET A 11 -13.94 -19.13 8.19
C MET A 11 -13.74 -19.24 9.70
N THR A 12 -14.12 -20.36 10.31
CA THR A 12 -14.03 -20.53 11.77
C THR A 12 -12.63 -20.87 12.26
N SER A 13 -11.71 -21.27 11.36
CA SER A 13 -10.34 -21.66 11.69
C SER A 13 -9.42 -21.66 10.49
N SER A 14 -8.15 -21.33 10.71
CA SER A 14 -7.03 -21.52 9.76
C SER A 14 -5.87 -22.21 10.47
N ASP A 15 -5.26 -23.22 9.84
CA ASP A 15 -4.07 -23.94 10.34
C ASP A 15 -4.16 -24.39 11.80
N GLY A 16 -5.34 -24.86 12.22
CA GLY A 16 -5.62 -25.36 13.56
C GLY A 16 -5.87 -24.27 14.62
N CYS A 17 -5.69 -23.00 14.29
CA CYS A 17 -6.10 -21.89 15.14
C CYS A 17 -7.56 -21.49 14.86
N ALA A 18 -8.32 -21.20 15.93
CA ALA A 18 -9.71 -20.76 15.85
C ALA A 18 -9.80 -19.23 15.66
N MET A 19 -10.57 -18.81 14.65
CA MET A 19 -10.93 -17.41 14.45
C MET A 19 -12.12 -17.04 15.34
N THR A 20 -12.22 -15.77 15.74
CA THR A 20 -13.37 -15.27 16.51
C THR A 20 -14.06 -14.13 15.78
N TYR A 21 -15.36 -14.00 16.04
CA TYR A 21 -16.23 -13.01 15.42
C TYR A 21 -17.15 -12.39 16.48
N ASP A 22 -17.55 -11.14 16.30
CA ASP A 22 -18.59 -10.51 17.10
C ASP A 22 -20.02 -10.90 16.65
N ALA A 23 -21.03 -10.38 17.35
CA ALA A 23 -22.44 -10.66 17.04
C ALA A 23 -22.94 -10.05 15.71
N ALA A 24 -22.21 -9.09 15.13
CA ALA A 24 -22.49 -8.53 13.81
C ALA A 24 -21.78 -9.33 12.68
N GLY A 25 -20.89 -10.26 13.05
CA GLY A 25 -20.12 -11.07 12.12
C GLY A 25 -18.77 -10.46 11.72
N ASN A 26 -18.31 -9.42 12.42
CA ASN A 26 -16.97 -8.86 12.18
C ASN A 26 -15.91 -9.77 12.80
N GLN A 27 -14.82 -10.03 12.07
CA GLN A 27 -13.73 -10.91 12.52
C GLN A 27 -12.89 -10.20 13.59
N THR A 28 -13.02 -10.61 14.86
CA THR A 28 -12.33 -10.02 16.02
C THR A 28 -10.95 -10.62 16.28
N TYR A 29 -10.71 -11.85 15.82
CA TYR A 29 -9.38 -12.49 15.83
C TYR A 29 -9.22 -13.41 14.62
N ASP A 30 -8.08 -13.30 13.93
CA ASP A 30 -7.80 -13.98 12.66
C ASP A 30 -6.58 -14.91 12.74
N CYS A 31 -6.21 -15.34 13.94
CA CYS A 31 -4.98 -16.08 14.25
C CYS A 31 -3.67 -15.29 14.15
N VAL A 32 -3.71 -14.05 13.64
CA VAL A 32 -2.54 -13.17 13.47
C VAL A 32 -2.62 -11.95 14.39
N GLY A 33 -3.81 -11.37 14.56
CA GLY A 33 -4.05 -10.16 15.33
C GLY A 33 -5.49 -10.00 15.81
N THR A 34 -5.67 -9.09 16.77
CA THR A 34 -6.98 -8.70 17.31
C THR A 34 -7.51 -7.45 16.62
N HIS A 35 -8.79 -7.47 16.25
CA HIS A 35 -9.44 -6.42 15.47
C HIS A 35 -10.63 -5.83 16.24
N TYR A 36 -10.77 -4.51 16.15
CA TYR A 36 -11.80 -3.74 16.85
C TYR A 36 -12.57 -2.90 15.84
N TYR A 37 -13.88 -2.78 16.05
CA TYR A 37 -14.82 -2.15 15.12
C TYR A 37 -15.61 -1.05 15.83
N ASP A 38 -16.10 -0.07 15.08
CA ASP A 38 -17.12 0.87 15.55
C ASP A 38 -18.54 0.32 15.37
N ALA A 39 -19.54 1.07 15.82
CA ALA A 39 -20.96 0.71 15.69
C ALA A 39 -21.46 0.71 14.22
N GLU A 40 -20.66 1.17 13.27
CA GLU A 40 -20.94 1.15 11.83
C GLU A 40 -20.22 -0.02 11.13
N ASN A 41 -19.67 -0.98 11.89
CA ASN A 41 -18.90 -2.15 11.45
C ASN A 41 -17.60 -1.81 10.70
N ARG A 42 -17.02 -0.62 10.93
CA ARG A 42 -15.71 -0.24 10.36
C ARG A 42 -14.61 -0.57 11.34
N MET A 43 -13.55 -1.23 10.87
CA MET A 43 -12.38 -1.56 11.69
C MET A 43 -11.66 -0.29 12.14
N THR A 44 -11.61 0.00 13.44
CA THR A 44 -10.96 1.18 14.03
C THR A 44 -9.57 0.90 14.58
N LYS A 45 -9.27 -0.35 14.96
CA LYS A 45 -7.96 -0.76 15.46
C LYS A 45 -7.63 -2.20 15.05
N ALA A 46 -6.36 -2.46 14.74
CA ALA A 46 -5.79 -3.80 14.61
C ALA A 46 -4.51 -3.92 15.44
N VAL A 47 -4.33 -5.04 16.16
CA VAL A 47 -3.18 -5.31 17.03
C VAL A 47 -2.53 -6.63 16.63
N GLN A 48 -1.26 -6.57 16.22
CA GLN A 48 -0.47 -7.73 15.81
C GLN A 48 0.86 -7.71 16.57
N GLY A 49 1.00 -8.60 17.57
CA GLY A 49 2.16 -8.58 18.47
C GLY A 49 2.31 -7.22 19.17
N SER A 50 3.46 -6.57 18.98
CA SER A 50 3.72 -5.20 19.46
C SER A 50 3.16 -4.10 18.55
N SER A 51 2.76 -4.42 17.33
CA SER A 51 2.31 -3.42 16.36
C SER A 51 0.84 -3.04 16.54
N ASN A 52 0.58 -1.74 16.64
CA ASN A 52 -0.77 -1.18 16.72
C ASN A 52 -1.07 -0.38 15.45
N ASN A 53 -2.19 -0.69 14.79
CA ASN A 53 -2.76 0.11 13.72
C ASN A 53 -4.05 0.75 14.21
N TYR A 54 -4.25 2.03 13.93
CA TYR A 54 -5.50 2.76 14.14
C TYR A 54 -6.00 3.32 12.83
N TYR A 55 -7.32 3.36 12.63
CA TYR A 55 -7.96 3.77 11.39
C TYR A 55 -9.07 4.79 11.65
N PHE A 56 -9.12 5.81 10.82
CA PHE A 56 -10.11 6.88 10.86
C PHE A 56 -10.87 6.98 9.54
N TYR A 57 -12.13 7.38 9.63
CA TYR A 57 -13.05 7.41 8.50
C TYR A 57 -13.71 8.79 8.36
N ASP A 58 -14.06 9.18 7.13
CA ASP A 58 -14.95 10.30 6.88
C ASP A 58 -16.43 9.92 7.14
N GLY A 59 -17.33 10.90 7.05
CA GLY A 59 -18.77 10.68 7.19
C GLY A 59 -19.42 9.83 6.08
N SER A 60 -18.67 9.46 5.03
CA SER A 60 -19.08 8.49 4.01
C SER A 60 -18.49 7.09 4.26
N GLY A 61 -17.78 6.89 5.38
CA GLY A 61 -17.16 5.61 5.73
C GLY A 61 -15.85 5.30 4.99
N LYS A 62 -15.23 6.26 4.29
CA LYS A 62 -13.94 6.06 3.62
C LYS A 62 -12.79 6.33 4.58
N ARG A 63 -11.75 5.50 4.53
CA ARG A 63 -10.61 5.61 5.45
C ARG A 63 -9.74 6.81 5.08
N VAL A 64 -9.76 7.87 5.87
CA VAL A 64 -8.98 9.10 5.63
C VAL A 64 -7.60 9.09 6.28
N ARG A 65 -7.39 8.29 7.33
CA ARG A 65 -6.10 8.20 8.04
C ARG A 65 -5.86 6.81 8.61
N ARG A 66 -4.60 6.37 8.57
CA ARG A 66 -4.05 5.26 9.36
C ARG A 66 -2.93 5.79 10.24
N ILE A 67 -2.81 5.28 11.46
CA ILE A 67 -1.65 5.44 12.32
C ILE A 67 -1.07 4.05 12.64
N LEU A 68 0.21 3.83 12.36
CA LEU A 68 0.97 2.62 12.70
C LEU A 68 1.99 2.95 13.80
N ASN A 69 2.01 2.14 14.86
CA ASN A 69 2.96 2.23 15.97
C ASN A 69 3.00 3.60 16.68
N GLY A 70 1.86 4.29 16.70
CA GLY A 70 1.64 5.55 17.42
C GLY A 70 0.62 5.41 18.56
N SER A 71 0.19 6.55 19.11
CA SER A 71 -1.03 6.61 19.93
C SER A 71 -2.27 6.53 19.02
N GLN A 72 -3.44 6.25 19.60
CA GLN A 72 -4.69 6.21 18.85
C GLN A 72 -4.95 7.53 18.10
N THR A 73 -4.56 8.67 18.66
CA THR A 73 -4.87 10.01 18.13
C THR A 73 -3.75 10.61 17.27
N TRP A 74 -2.48 10.31 17.55
CA TRP A 74 -1.31 10.93 16.91
C TRP A 74 -0.01 10.14 17.11
N GLY A 75 0.99 10.47 16.30
CA GLY A 75 2.36 9.97 16.43
C GLY A 75 2.59 8.65 15.68
N GLY A 76 3.84 8.15 15.69
CA GLY A 76 4.21 6.99 14.88
C GLY A 76 4.24 7.30 13.38
N GLN A 77 3.91 6.31 12.56
CA GLN A 77 3.88 6.38 11.10
C GLN A 77 2.43 6.51 10.61
N GLU A 78 2.10 7.64 10.00
CA GLU A 78 0.76 7.94 9.51
C GLU A 78 0.68 7.80 7.98
N THR A 79 -0.49 7.39 7.51
CA THR A 79 -0.86 7.45 6.09
C THR A 79 -2.19 8.18 5.98
N TRP A 80 -2.20 9.29 5.25
CA TRP A 80 -3.38 10.09 4.98
C TRP A 80 -3.86 9.78 3.56
N PHE A 81 -5.17 9.57 3.41
CA PHE A 81 -5.80 9.17 2.15
C PHE A 81 -6.65 10.33 1.64
N VAL A 82 -6.32 10.84 0.46
CA VAL A 82 -6.99 11.97 -0.18
C VAL A 82 -7.88 11.46 -1.29
N TYR A 83 -9.16 11.79 -1.24
CA TYR A 83 -10.16 11.36 -2.21
C TYR A 83 -10.51 12.48 -3.20
N GLY A 84 -10.73 12.12 -4.46
CA GLY A 84 -11.20 13.02 -5.51
C GLY A 84 -12.70 13.27 -5.46
N PHE A 85 -13.20 14.07 -6.42
CA PHE A 85 -14.59 14.53 -6.44
C PHE A 85 -15.61 13.41 -6.67
N ASP A 86 -15.29 12.42 -7.52
CA ASP A 86 -16.13 11.24 -7.75
C ASP A 86 -15.94 10.18 -6.63
N GLY A 87 -15.03 10.47 -5.69
CA GLY A 87 -14.82 9.70 -4.47
C GLY A 87 -13.79 8.59 -4.57
N GLU A 88 -13.05 8.52 -5.67
CA GLU A 88 -11.88 7.69 -5.90
C GLU A 88 -10.71 8.10 -4.98
N LEU A 89 -9.86 7.14 -4.57
CA LEU A 89 -8.63 7.45 -3.84
C LEU A 89 -7.65 8.09 -4.82
N ALA A 90 -7.39 9.40 -4.68
CA ALA A 90 -6.56 10.17 -5.58
C ALA A 90 -5.08 10.21 -5.16
N ALA A 91 -4.80 10.29 -3.85
CA ALA A 91 -3.43 10.29 -3.34
C ALA A 91 -3.30 9.70 -1.92
N GLU A 92 -2.09 9.26 -1.59
CA GLU A 92 -1.67 8.94 -0.22
C GLU A 92 -0.51 9.84 0.21
N TYR A 93 -0.55 10.37 1.43
CA TYR A 93 0.55 11.13 2.03
C TYR A 93 1.10 10.40 3.25
N ALA A 94 2.43 10.33 3.35
CA ALA A 94 3.12 9.81 4.52
C ALA A 94 3.41 10.95 5.52
N TYR A 95 3.31 10.63 6.81
CA TYR A 95 3.93 11.42 7.86
C TYR A 95 4.59 10.48 8.86
N ASN A 96 5.84 10.75 9.25
CA ASN A 96 6.51 10.01 10.30
C ASN A 96 7.02 11.00 11.34
N GLN A 97 6.47 10.94 12.54
CA GLN A 97 6.83 11.86 13.61
C GLN A 97 8.31 11.73 14.02
N VAL A 98 8.90 10.54 13.87
CA VAL A 98 10.31 10.28 14.24
C VAL A 98 11.30 10.99 13.31
N THR A 99 10.88 11.34 12.09
CA THR A 99 11.75 11.89 11.03
C THR A 99 11.13 13.11 10.34
N ALA A 100 10.43 13.97 11.10
CA ALA A 100 9.64 15.10 10.61
C ALA A 100 10.33 15.94 9.51
N PRO A 101 9.59 16.43 8.49
CA PRO A 101 8.20 16.90 8.56
C PRO A 101 7.17 16.03 7.80
N LEU A 102 5.92 16.54 7.67
CA LEU A 102 4.91 16.00 6.73
C LEU A 102 5.52 15.91 5.33
N ALA A 103 5.26 14.83 4.59
CA ALA A 103 5.66 14.75 3.20
C ALA A 103 4.96 15.85 2.40
N THR A 104 5.74 16.74 1.78
CA THR A 104 5.24 17.85 0.95
C THR A 104 4.76 17.41 -0.42
N ALA A 105 5.13 16.19 -0.82
CA ALA A 105 4.58 15.44 -1.94
C ALA A 105 3.86 14.19 -1.41
N PRO A 106 2.89 13.65 -2.14
CA PRO A 106 2.33 12.34 -1.82
C PRO A 106 3.39 11.24 -1.87
N GLN A 107 3.12 10.11 -1.22
CA GLN A 107 3.84 8.85 -1.44
C GLN A 107 3.24 8.05 -2.61
N LYS A 108 1.98 8.28 -2.97
CA LYS A 108 1.31 7.67 -4.14
C LYS A 108 0.26 8.60 -4.72
N GLU A 109 0.10 8.57 -6.03
CA GLU A 109 -1.01 9.21 -6.75
C GLU A 109 -1.68 8.19 -7.69
N TYR A 110 -2.97 8.37 -7.93
CA TYR A 110 -3.80 7.43 -8.67
C TYR A 110 -4.64 8.19 -9.71
N GLY A 111 -4.44 7.87 -10.99
CA GLY A 111 -5.19 8.47 -12.10
C GLY A 111 -6.24 7.50 -12.66
N TYR A 112 -7.47 7.96 -12.78
CA TYR A 112 -8.62 7.18 -13.23
C TYR A 112 -9.25 7.74 -14.51
N ARG A 113 -9.98 6.89 -15.25
CA ARG A 113 -10.87 7.32 -16.33
C ARG A 113 -12.10 6.43 -16.39
N GLY A 114 -13.29 7.02 -16.29
CA GLY A 114 -14.56 6.27 -16.25
C GLY A 114 -14.62 5.26 -15.10
N GLY A 115 -14.20 5.68 -13.90
CA GLY A 115 -14.16 4.85 -12.69
C GLY A 115 -13.10 3.74 -12.68
N LYS A 116 -12.25 3.62 -13.71
CA LYS A 116 -11.19 2.61 -13.79
C LYS A 116 -9.83 3.24 -13.52
N LEU A 117 -9.05 2.61 -12.64
CA LEU A 117 -7.65 2.97 -12.41
C LEU A 117 -6.85 2.74 -13.71
N LEU A 118 -6.08 3.76 -14.13
CA LEU A 118 -5.23 3.71 -15.32
C LEU A 118 -3.75 3.84 -15.00
N VAL A 119 -3.40 4.69 -14.02
CA VAL A 119 -2.02 4.99 -13.66
C VAL A 119 -1.89 5.05 -12.14
N VAL A 120 -0.77 4.55 -11.64
CA VAL A 120 -0.31 4.73 -10.27
C VAL A 120 1.08 5.34 -10.36
N TRP A 121 1.29 6.46 -9.68
CA TRP A 121 2.63 6.94 -9.34
C TRP A 121 2.95 6.50 -7.91
N ASP A 122 4.18 6.03 -7.70
CA ASP A 122 4.70 5.60 -6.40
C ASP A 122 5.98 6.40 -6.13
N GLY A 123 5.97 7.21 -5.07
CA GLY A 123 6.99 8.19 -4.71
C GLY A 123 8.30 7.61 -4.21
N THR A 124 8.56 6.33 -4.50
CA THR A 124 9.81 5.63 -4.19
C THR A 124 10.99 6.07 -5.08
N GLN A 125 10.85 7.13 -5.89
CA GLN A 125 11.92 7.78 -6.64
C GLN A 125 11.88 9.32 -6.48
N PRO A 126 12.85 9.94 -5.79
CA PRO A 126 13.04 11.38 -5.82
C PRO A 126 13.87 11.80 -7.04
N LEU A 127 13.31 12.74 -7.82
CA LEU A 127 13.89 13.42 -8.99
C LEU A 127 14.17 12.53 -10.22
N ILE A 128 13.44 12.86 -11.28
CA ILE A 128 13.76 12.44 -12.65
C ILE A 128 15.06 13.15 -13.05
N ASN A 129 16.18 12.43 -13.22
CA ASN A 129 17.18 12.92 -14.17
C ASN A 129 16.51 12.91 -15.55
N PRO A 130 16.55 13.98 -16.36
CA PRO A 130 15.82 14.03 -17.63
C PRO A 130 16.13 12.89 -18.62
N GLU A 131 17.20 12.12 -18.41
CA GLU A 131 17.57 10.95 -19.21
C GLU A 131 16.87 9.63 -18.78
N ASP A 132 16.28 9.54 -17.58
CA ASP A 132 15.65 8.31 -17.08
C ASP A 132 14.27 8.00 -17.70
N TRP A 133 13.76 8.86 -18.59
CA TRP A 133 12.56 8.62 -19.39
C TRP A 133 12.69 7.42 -20.37
N VAL A 134 13.89 6.85 -20.53
CA VAL A 134 14.15 5.72 -21.45
C VAL A 134 14.11 4.35 -20.76
N THR A 135 14.32 4.26 -19.45
CA THR A 135 14.65 2.98 -18.79
C THR A 135 13.48 2.26 -18.13
N ASN A 136 12.47 2.96 -17.62
CA ASN A 136 11.41 2.33 -16.80
C ASN A 136 10.20 1.81 -17.59
N ASN A 137 10.35 1.51 -18.89
CA ASN A 137 9.27 1.00 -19.74
C ASN A 137 9.66 -0.20 -20.63
N LEU A 138 10.69 -0.97 -20.24
CA LEU A 138 11.14 -2.19 -20.93
C LEU A 138 11.17 -3.44 -20.04
N ASN A 139 10.08 -3.68 -19.32
CA ASN A 139 9.71 -5.05 -18.92
C ASN A 139 8.97 -5.83 -20.03
N VAL A 140 9.04 -5.36 -21.29
CA VAL A 140 8.71 -6.17 -22.47
C VAL A 140 9.94 -7.00 -22.85
N ARG A 141 9.85 -8.28 -22.51
CA ARG A 141 10.86 -9.31 -22.76
C ARG A 141 11.34 -9.32 -24.21
N HIS A 142 12.63 -9.08 -24.44
CA HIS A 142 13.36 -9.81 -25.49
C HIS A 142 14.79 -10.09 -25.02
N ARG A 143 15.10 -11.38 -24.80
CA ARG A 143 16.42 -11.83 -24.38
C ARG A 143 17.38 -11.69 -25.56
N LEU A 144 18.45 -10.92 -25.42
CA LEU A 144 19.64 -11.03 -26.25
C LEU A 144 20.87 -11.11 -25.33
N ASN A 145 21.71 -12.11 -25.59
CA ASN A 145 22.83 -12.47 -24.72
C ASN A 145 23.94 -11.40 -24.76
N PRO A 146 24.66 -11.16 -23.65
CA PRO A 146 25.90 -10.39 -23.70
C PRO A 146 26.96 -11.18 -24.47
N VAL A 147 27.42 -10.64 -25.61
CA VAL A 147 28.59 -11.16 -26.32
C VAL A 147 29.83 -10.84 -25.50
N LYS A 148 30.63 -11.87 -25.18
CA LYS A 148 31.92 -11.71 -24.48
C LYS A 148 32.86 -10.84 -25.31
N LYS A 149 33.56 -9.91 -24.67
CA LYS A 149 34.62 -9.11 -25.30
C LYS A 149 35.98 -9.56 -24.75
N ASP A 150 36.52 -10.63 -25.32
CA ASP A 150 37.89 -11.10 -25.09
C ASP A 150 38.77 -10.82 -26.32
N SER A 151 40.07 -10.63 -26.07
CA SER A 151 41.19 -10.51 -27.03
C SER A 151 41.33 -9.21 -27.87
N GLN A 152 42.52 -8.73 -28.26
CA GLN A 152 43.89 -8.64 -27.66
C GLN A 152 44.82 -7.87 -28.64
N LEU A 153 46.02 -7.47 -28.17
CA LEU A 153 47.26 -7.15 -28.94
C LEU A 153 47.40 -5.85 -29.79
N ASN A 154 48.23 -4.94 -29.26
CA ASN A 154 49.46 -4.33 -29.83
C ASN A 154 49.57 -3.94 -31.33
N LEU A 155 50.15 -2.75 -31.59
CA LEU A 155 51.59 -2.64 -31.92
C LEU A 155 52.15 -1.20 -31.89
N ASP A 156 53.48 -1.17 -31.73
CA ASP A 156 54.45 -0.08 -31.48
C ASP A 156 54.64 0.98 -32.60
N SER A 157 55.12 2.18 -32.22
CA SER A 157 56.29 2.91 -32.80
C SER A 157 56.17 4.45 -32.84
N THR A 158 57.31 5.10 -32.57
CA THR A 158 57.58 6.54 -32.46
C THR A 158 57.68 7.28 -33.79
N VAL A 159 57.22 8.53 -33.83
CA VAL A 159 57.77 9.70 -34.56
C VAL A 159 56.87 10.91 -34.26
N VAL A 160 57.36 12.15 -34.15
CA VAL A 160 58.77 12.61 -34.19
C VAL A 160 59.43 12.41 -32.83
#